data_AF-A0A803KXU0-F1
#
_entry.id   AF-A0A803KXU0-F1
#
_cell.length_a   1.000
_cell.length_b   1.000
_cell.length_c   1.000
_cell.angle_alpha   90.00
_cell.angle_beta   90.00
_cell.angle_gamma   90.00
#
_symmetry.space_group_name_H-M   'P 1'
#
loop_
_entity.id
_entity.type
_entity.pdbx_description
1 polymer ?
#
loop_
_entity_poly.entity_id
_entity_poly.type
_entity_poly.pdbx_seq_one_letter_code
_entity_poly.pdbx_strand_id
1 'polypeptide(L)'
;MAASDSRVTMKCVPTNESCTEFILVRHGETVWNAIGKMQGQSDIDLNEAGRQQAVAVAKRLSREPNISVVYSSDLMRALETAETIAAECGGLEVSFLSRASLWT
;
A
#
# COMPACT_ATOMS: atom_id res chain seq x y z
N MET A 1 -3.49 -7.92 -18.12
CA MET A 1 -3.42 -8.99 -17.11
C MET A 1 -4.16 -8.53 -15.88
N ALA A 2 -5.24 -9.20 -15.50
CA ALA A 2 -6.01 -8.87 -14.31
C ALA A 2 -5.19 -9.21 -13.06
N ALA A 3 -5.03 -8.26 -12.13
CA ALA A 3 -4.53 -8.55 -10.80
C ALA A 3 -5.50 -9.56 -10.16
N SER A 4 -5.01 -10.76 -9.87
CA SER A 4 -5.77 -11.78 -9.15
C SER A 4 -6.11 -11.24 -7.76
N ASP A 5 -7.40 -11.03 -7.49
CA ASP A 5 -7.91 -10.56 -6.21
C ASP A 5 -7.80 -11.71 -5.18
N SER A 6 -6.61 -11.90 -4.62
CA SER A 6 -6.34 -12.87 -3.56
C SER A 6 -6.67 -12.27 -2.20
N ARG A 7 -7.95 -11.95 -1.96
CA ARG A 7 -8.44 -11.51 -0.64
C ARG A 7 -8.44 -12.69 0.32
N VAL A 8 -7.48 -12.74 1.23
CA VAL A 8 -7.53 -13.64 2.39
C VAL A 8 -8.45 -12.99 3.43
N THR A 9 -9.70 -13.46 3.50
CA THR A 9 -10.66 -12.96 4.49
C THR A 9 -10.56 -13.79 5.76
N MET A 10 -10.01 -13.23 6.83
CA MET A 10 -10.05 -13.84 8.15
C MET A 10 -11.38 -13.44 8.81
N LYS A 11 -12.28 -14.40 9.05
CA LYS A 11 -13.54 -14.09 9.74
C LYS A 11 -13.23 -13.81 11.21
N CYS A 12 -13.32 -12.55 11.63
CA CYS A 12 -13.35 -12.15 13.04
C CYS A 12 -14.42 -13.00 13.74
N VAL A 13 -14.04 -13.75 14.79
CA VAL A 13 -15.01 -14.37 15.70
C VAL A 13 -15.70 -13.24 16.43
N PRO A 14 -17.05 -13.17 16.47
CA PRO A 14 -17.75 -12.07 17.10
C PRO A 14 -17.56 -12.14 18.62
N THR A 15 -16.55 -11.44 19.13
CA THR A 15 -16.56 -10.89 20.49
C THR A 15 -17.29 -9.55 20.44
N ASN A 16 -17.77 -9.05 21.58
CA ASN A 16 -18.55 -7.81 21.66
C ASN A 16 -17.68 -6.54 21.43
N GLU A 17 -16.65 -6.65 20.60
CA GLU A 17 -15.58 -5.67 20.36
C GLU A 17 -15.54 -5.27 18.88
N SER A 18 -15.18 -4.02 18.61
CA SER A 18 -15.06 -3.47 17.26
C SER A 18 -13.90 -4.13 16.49
N CYS A 19 -14.20 -4.82 15.37
CA CYS A 19 -13.18 -5.42 14.50
C CYS A 19 -12.62 -4.35 13.55
N THR A 20 -11.29 -4.23 13.49
CA THR A 20 -10.58 -3.35 12.54
C THR A 20 -10.03 -4.20 11.40
N GLU A 21 -10.37 -3.85 10.16
CA GLU A 21 -9.81 -4.49 8.97
C GLU A 21 -8.52 -3.79 8.53
N PHE A 22 -7.49 -4.59 8.24
CA PHE A 22 -6.23 -4.10 7.68
C PHE A 22 -6.06 -4.58 6.24
N ILE A 23 -5.79 -3.64 5.35
CA ILE A 23 -5.42 -3.90 3.96
C ILE A 23 -3.92 -3.63 3.82
N LEU A 24 -3.13 -4.68 3.62
CA LEU A 24 -1.68 -4.56 3.47
C LEU A 24 -1.30 -4.46 2.00
N VAL A 25 -0.66 -3.35 1.63
CA VAL A 25 -0.20 -3.08 0.26
C VAL A 25 1.31 -2.93 0.27
N ARG A 26 2.00 -3.68 -0.60
CA ARG A 26 3.42 -3.45 -0.88
C ARG A 26 3.55 -2.28 -1.86
N HIS A 27 4.59 -1.46 -1.68
CA HIS A 27 4.92 -0.39 -2.63
C HIS A 27 5.07 -0.93 -4.06
N GLY A 28 4.87 -0.05 -5.06
CA GLY A 28 5.07 -0.38 -6.46
C GLY A 28 6.51 -0.78 -6.80
N GLU A 29 6.71 -1.36 -7.99
CA GLU A 29 8.03 -1.75 -8.47
C GLU A 29 9.00 -0.55 -8.57
N THR A 30 10.24 -0.77 -8.13
CA THR A 30 11.35 0.18 -8.26
C THR A 30 12.32 -0.30 -9.35
N VAL A 31 13.22 0.59 -9.78
CA VAL A 31 14.29 0.22 -10.74
C VAL A 31 15.12 -0.98 -10.24
N TRP A 32 15.40 -1.06 -8.93
CA TRP A 32 16.20 -2.13 -8.35
C TRP A 32 15.43 -3.45 -8.24
N ASN A 33 14.13 -3.40 -7.97
CA ASN A 33 13.28 -4.60 -8.00
C ASN A 33 13.27 -5.23 -9.39
N ALA A 34 13.17 -4.41 -10.45
CA ALA A 34 13.16 -4.87 -11.84
C ALA A 34 14.45 -5.60 -12.25
N ILE A 35 15.60 -5.23 -11.68
CA ILE A 35 16.90 -5.88 -11.94
C ILE A 35 17.31 -6.91 -10.88
N GLY A 36 16.42 -7.26 -9.94
CA GLY A 36 16.68 -8.24 -8.89
C GLY A 36 17.72 -7.81 -7.85
N LYS A 37 17.95 -6.50 -7.69
CA LYS A 37 18.90 -5.95 -6.72
C LYS A 37 18.23 -5.75 -5.36
N MET A 38 18.90 -6.20 -4.29
CA MET A 38 18.44 -5.94 -2.91
C MET A 38 18.51 -4.45 -2.59
N GLN A 39 17.42 -3.93 -2.03
CA GLN A 39 17.19 -2.50 -1.88
C GLN A 39 17.39 -1.99 -0.44
N GLY A 40 16.97 -2.77 0.57
CA GLY A 40 17.03 -2.37 1.97
C GLY A 40 16.47 -0.96 2.20
N GLN A 41 17.17 -0.17 3.00
CA GLN A 41 16.82 1.22 3.29
C GLN A 41 17.23 2.22 2.18
N SER A 42 17.74 1.76 1.05
CA SER A 42 18.05 2.65 -0.07
C SER A 42 16.76 3.16 -0.68
N ASP A 43 16.61 4.49 -0.74
CA ASP A 43 15.44 5.09 -1.34
C ASP A 43 15.63 5.14 -2.86
N ILE A 44 15.00 4.19 -3.54
CA ILE A 44 14.96 4.12 -5.00
C ILE A 44 13.51 4.30 -5.39
N ASP A 45 13.28 5.30 -6.22
CA ASP A 45 11.96 5.69 -6.69
C ASP A 45 11.24 4.55 -7.41
N LEU A 46 9.91 4.69 -7.48
CA LEU A 46 9.09 3.86 -8.34
C LEU A 46 9.53 4.03 -9.80
N ASN A 47 9.59 2.91 -10.53
CA ASN A 47 9.68 2.98 -11.97
C ASN A 47 8.28 3.24 -12.57
N GLU A 48 8.21 3.36 -13.90
CA GLU A 48 6.93 3.63 -14.57
C GLU A 48 5.90 2.51 -14.35
N ALA A 49 6.35 1.24 -14.33
CA ALA A 49 5.48 0.11 -14.02
C ALA A 49 4.96 0.18 -12.56
N GLY A 50 5.81 0.59 -11.61
CA GLY A 50 5.45 0.78 -10.20
C GLY A 50 4.39 1.86 -10.00
N ARG A 51 4.49 2.99 -10.71
CA ARG A 51 3.45 4.02 -10.71
C ARG A 51 2.12 3.50 -11.27
N GLN A 52 2.17 2.75 -12.36
CA GLN A 52 0.96 2.13 -12.93
C GLN A 52 0.34 1.10 -11.98
N GLN A 53 1.17 0.35 -11.24
CA GLN A 53 0.71 -0.56 -10.18
C GLN A 53 0.01 0.20 -9.05
N ALA A 54 0.60 1.31 -8.57
CA ALA A 54 0.00 2.16 -7.54
C ALA A 54 -1.38 2.68 -7.98
N VAL A 55 -1.50 3.17 -9.22
CA VAL A 55 -2.79 3.61 -9.79
C VAL A 55 -3.80 2.46 -9.89
N ALA A 56 -3.35 1.26 -10.29
CA ALA A 56 -4.24 0.10 -10.39
C ALA A 56 -4.79 -0.33 -9.03
N VAL A 57 -3.94 -0.35 -7.99
CA VAL A 57 -4.35 -0.64 -6.61
C VAL A 57 -5.27 0.44 -6.08
N ALA A 58 -4.93 1.71 -6.27
CA ALA A 58 -5.76 2.85 -5.86
C ALA A 58 -7.18 2.77 -6.45
N LYS A 59 -7.30 2.48 -7.75
CA LYS A 59 -8.60 2.27 -8.42
C LYS A 59 -9.36 1.07 -7.87
N ARG A 60 -8.69 -0.02 -7.48
CA ARG A 60 -9.34 -1.18 -6.86
C ARG A 60 -9.85 -0.85 -5.46
N LEU A 61 -9.06 -0.13 -4.67
CA LEU A 61 -9.36 0.22 -3.27
C LEU A 61 -10.38 1.33 -3.14
N SER A 62 -10.48 2.25 -4.12
CA SER A 62 -11.55 3.27 -4.17
C SER A 62 -12.97 2.68 -4.16
N ARG A 63 -13.10 1.38 -4.46
CA ARG A 63 -14.37 0.64 -4.47
C ARG A 63 -14.66 -0.07 -3.15
N GLU A 64 -13.70 -0.13 -2.23
CA GLU A 64 -13.90 -0.71 -0.90
C GLU A 64 -14.66 0.31 -0.04
N PRO A 65 -15.74 -0.11 0.62
CA PRO A 65 -16.44 0.76 1.54
C PRO A 65 -15.60 0.98 2.79
N ASN A 66 -15.52 2.22 3.27
CA ASN A 66 -15.00 2.59 4.59
C ASN A 66 -13.47 2.47 4.80
N ILE A 67 -12.65 2.83 3.82
CA ILE A 67 -11.23 3.12 4.11
C ILE A 67 -11.16 4.44 4.91
N SER A 68 -10.81 4.34 6.19
CA SER A 68 -10.80 5.49 7.10
C SER A 68 -9.45 6.20 7.17
N VAL A 69 -8.34 5.48 6.94
CA VAL A 69 -6.99 6.00 7.15
C VAL A 69 -5.99 5.22 6.27
N VAL A 70 -4.93 5.91 5.83
CA VAL A 70 -3.81 5.31 5.10
C VAL A 70 -2.53 5.52 5.90
N TYR A 71 -1.75 4.45 6.07
CA TYR A 71 -0.45 4.50 6.73
C TYR A 71 0.66 4.11 5.75
N SER A 72 1.82 4.75 5.88
CA SER A 72 3.02 4.44 5.10
C SER A 72 4.28 4.44 5.97
N SER A 73 5.34 3.77 5.51
CA SER A 73 6.70 4.08 5.97
C SER A 73 7.17 5.42 5.40
N ASP A 74 8.30 5.91 5.90
CA ASP A 74 8.96 7.15 5.47
C ASP A 74 9.78 7.01 4.18
N LEU A 75 9.82 5.83 3.56
CA LEU A 75 10.52 5.59 2.29
C LEU A 75 9.70 6.16 1.13
N MET A 76 10.34 6.93 0.24
CA MET A 76 9.67 7.63 -0.86
C MET A 76 8.84 6.70 -1.74
N ARG A 77 9.35 5.51 -2.06
CA ARG A 77 8.60 4.50 -2.85
C ARG A 77 7.28 4.05 -2.20
N ALA A 78 7.27 3.94 -0.87
CA ALA A 78 6.08 3.55 -0.11
C ALA A 78 5.12 4.72 0.00
N LEU A 79 5.64 5.92 0.27
CA LEU A 79 4.87 7.14 0.34
C LEU A 79 4.17 7.46 -0.98
N GLU A 80 4.88 7.42 -2.11
CA GLU A 80 4.30 7.68 -3.45
C GLU A 80 3.15 6.70 -3.76
N THR A 81 3.31 5.43 -3.38
CA THR A 81 2.24 4.44 -3.52
C THR A 81 1.04 4.77 -2.62
N ALA A 82 1.30 5.12 -1.37
CA ALA A 82 0.27 5.43 -0.37
C ALA A 82 -0.51 6.71 -0.70
N GLU A 83 0.17 7.77 -1.16
CA GLU A 83 -0.44 9.03 -1.61
C GLU A 83 -1.36 8.80 -2.81
N THR A 84 -0.92 7.98 -3.77
CA THR A 84 -1.75 7.61 -4.93
C THR A 84 -3.03 6.91 -4.49
N ILE A 85 -2.95 6.01 -3.51
CA ILE A 85 -4.11 5.32 -2.94
C ILE A 85 -5.02 6.30 -2.18
N ALA A 86 -4.44 7.14 -1.33
CA ALA A 86 -5.17 8.08 -0.49
C ALA A 86 -5.96 9.10 -1.31
N ALA A 87 -5.38 9.58 -2.42
CA ALA A 87 -6.05 10.48 -3.37
C ALA A 87 -7.32 9.87 -3.96
N GLU A 88 -7.29 8.60 -4.38
CA GLU A 88 -8.43 7.90 -4.98
C GLU A 88 -9.45 7.41 -3.94
N CYS A 89 -9.03 7.23 -2.67
CA CYS A 89 -9.90 6.77 -1.59
C CYS A 89 -10.58 7.91 -0.81
N GLY A 90 -10.89 9.02 -1.50
CA GLY A 90 -11.58 10.16 -0.90
C GLY A 90 -10.66 11.29 -0.42
N GLY A 91 -9.41 11.34 -0.88
CA GLY A 91 -8.46 12.40 -0.51
C GLY A 91 -8.01 12.33 0.94
N LEU A 92 -7.71 11.12 1.42
CA LEU A 92 -7.30 10.88 2.80
C LEU A 92 -5.88 11.42 3.07
N GLU A 93 -5.59 11.73 4.33
CA GLU A 93 -4.23 12.05 4.76
C GLU A 93 -3.41 10.77 4.98
N VAL A 94 -2.16 10.75 4.51
CA VAL A 94 -1.21 9.65 4.76
C VAL A 94 -0.48 9.88 6.08
N SER A 95 -0.62 8.94 7.01
CA SER A 95 0.08 8.97 8.30
C SER A 95 1.36 8.12 8.28
N PHE A 96 2.46 8.62 8.84
CA PHE A 96 3.73 7.91 8.90
C PHE A 96 3.84 6.96 10.09
N LEU A 97 4.30 5.74 9.83
CA LEU A 97 4.69 4.78 10.87
C LEU A 97 6.19 4.87 11.12
N SER A 98 6.58 5.55 12.20
CA SER A 98 7.98 5.87 12.58
C SER A 98 8.93 4.69 12.78
N ARG A 99 8.48 3.44 12.63
CA ARG A 99 9.29 2.21 12.77
C ARG A 99 9.09 1.19 11.64
N ALA A 100 8.31 1.52 10.60
CA ALA A 100 8.04 0.59 9.50
C ALA A 100 9.24 0.43 8.52
N SER A 101 10.21 1.34 8.58
CA SER A 101 11.44 1.37 7.76
C SER A 101 12.49 0.32 8.15
N LEU A 102 12.23 -0.46 9.21
CA LEU A 102 13.14 -1.51 9.68
C LEU A 102 12.97 -2.84 8.93
N TRP A 103 11.92 -3.00 8.11
CA TRP A 103 11.55 -4.27 7.48
C TRP A 103 11.41 -4.20 5.94
N THR A 104 11.86 -3.10 5.31
CA THR A 104 11.74 -2.84 3.85
C THR A 104 13.07 -2.85 3.10
#